data_AF-A0A7S1QHD1-F1
#
_entry.id   AF-A0A7S1QHD1-F1
#
_cell.length_a   1.000
_cell.length_b   1.000
_cell.length_c   1.000
_cell.angle_alpha   90.00
_cell.angle_beta   90.00
_cell.angle_gamma   90.00
#
_symmetry.space_group_name_H-M   'P 1'
#
loop_
_entity.id
_entity.type
_entity.pdbx_description
1 polymer ?
#
loop_
_entity_poly.entity_id
_entity_poly.type
_entity_poly.pdbx_seq_one_letter_code
_entity_poly.pdbx_strand_id
1 'polypeptide(L)'
;DLLRELKTPITCSLLLVRDLNPMDSVSAKTASDNLFDSLSETLICVVVAIVVLRLELFRRTDAGTGPGSGWGADYAQSCKRLLRDCAPEAVGLAACLALAAALRARGDITTPTDEEAWAHIKEQWPLLITADTLLSLQAMLRLVVLGSVVMRAGSGGPVPLADEAAALWFAGGLARVAVLFFSTVYMLDGPLGGYVPAACEVAVLPLLLVLGRSSIFRAPVVTATVALSTLALGYRNRLSLAGAAVPDTLFLAAHCFDALAALTYLLRTLLIEDGPGPRKVHISVGFTHFLMPIQASLSTYYFLQAFDAVPELVGAGLPFEVLQIGNTVQFGAYLGAAALALAERLSAPAPAPLPAAAPVPPRGLEL
;
A
#
# COMPACT_ATOMS: atom_id res chain seq x y z
N ASP A 1 -42.02 -39.39 23.60
CA ASP A 1 -41.39 -40.69 23.32
C ASP A 1 -40.94 -40.88 21.87
N LEU A 2 -40.22 -39.90 21.32
CA LEU A 2 -39.64 -39.96 19.97
C LEU A 2 -38.27 -39.26 19.97
N LEU A 3 -37.49 -39.53 21.03
CA LEU A 3 -36.15 -38.97 21.29
C LEU A 3 -35.30 -40.01 22.07
N ARG A 4 -34.98 -41.14 21.45
CA ARG A 4 -34.02 -42.13 22.00
C ARG A 4 -33.64 -43.17 20.96
N GLU A 5 -32.90 -42.78 19.93
CA GLU A 5 -32.02 -43.72 19.19
C GLU A 5 -31.18 -42.94 18.20
N LEU A 6 -29.97 -42.55 18.61
CA LEU A 6 -28.76 -42.65 17.79
C LEU A 6 -27.57 -42.26 18.68
N LYS A 7 -27.14 -43.24 19.48
CA LYS A 7 -25.82 -43.27 20.12
C LYS A 7 -25.07 -44.40 19.42
N THR A 8 -24.15 -44.06 18.53
CA THR A 8 -23.11 -44.99 18.06
C THR A 8 -21.75 -44.41 18.43
N PRO A 9 -20.87 -45.21 19.05
CA PRO A 9 -19.48 -44.86 19.30
C PRO A 9 -18.64 -45.27 18.08
N ILE A 10 -17.70 -44.41 17.66
CA ILE A 10 -16.62 -44.82 16.75
C ILE A 10 -15.36 -44.91 17.58
N THR A 11 -14.90 -46.14 17.76
CA THR A 11 -13.59 -46.52 18.30
C THR A 11 -12.81 -47.22 17.19
N CYS A 12 -11.47 -47.14 17.26
CA CYS A 12 -10.44 -47.84 16.46
C CYS A 12 -10.03 -47.12 15.15
N SER A 13 -8.77 -46.98 14.73
CA SER A 13 -7.46 -47.44 15.24
C SER A 13 -6.33 -46.79 14.42
N LEU A 14 -5.18 -46.55 15.08
CA LEU A 14 -3.79 -46.75 14.61
C LEU A 14 -3.46 -46.75 13.10
N LEU A 15 -2.62 -45.79 12.69
CA LEU A 15 -1.54 -45.87 11.67
C LEU A 15 -0.61 -44.67 11.97
N LEU A 16 0.46 -44.75 12.77
CA LEU A 16 1.77 -45.31 12.43
C LEU A 16 2.21 -44.97 10.99
N VAL A 17 2.62 -43.70 10.78
CA VAL A 17 3.48 -43.30 9.66
C VAL A 17 4.86 -42.99 10.23
N ARG A 18 5.73 -43.98 10.08
CA ARG A 18 7.17 -43.92 10.20
C ARG A 18 7.67 -44.03 8.76
N ASP A 19 8.24 -42.96 8.22
CA ASP A 19 9.42 -42.94 7.35
C ASP A 19 9.66 -41.51 6.83
N LEU A 20 10.63 -40.85 7.47
CA LEU A 20 11.28 -39.64 6.99
C LEU A 20 12.09 -40.01 5.75
N ASN A 21 11.63 -39.56 4.58
CA ASN A 21 12.35 -39.68 3.32
C ASN A 21 13.40 -38.56 3.20
N PRO A 22 14.65 -38.87 2.80
CA PRO A 22 15.69 -37.87 2.55
C PRO A 22 15.57 -37.29 1.14
N MET A 23 14.53 -36.50 0.89
CA MET A 23 14.27 -35.83 -0.40
C MET A 23 14.29 -34.28 -0.32
N ASP A 24 14.72 -33.72 0.82
CA ASP A 24 14.76 -32.26 1.03
C ASP A 24 15.95 -31.56 0.34
N SER A 25 16.88 -32.29 -0.28
CA SER A 25 18.07 -31.68 -0.89
C SER A 25 17.94 -31.33 -2.38
N VAL A 26 16.81 -31.64 -3.03
CA VAL A 26 16.63 -31.40 -4.48
C VAL A 26 15.67 -30.23 -4.78
N SER A 27 14.78 -29.87 -3.85
CA SER A 27 13.81 -28.78 -4.07
C SER A 27 14.41 -27.38 -3.85
N ALA A 28 15.38 -27.24 -2.95
CA ALA A 28 15.98 -25.93 -2.63
C ALA A 28 16.81 -25.34 -3.79
N LYS A 29 17.30 -26.16 -4.73
CA LYS A 29 18.17 -25.70 -5.82
C LYS A 29 17.40 -25.07 -6.97
N THR A 30 16.16 -25.49 -7.21
CA THR A 30 15.32 -24.96 -8.31
C THR A 30 14.63 -23.64 -7.93
N ALA A 31 14.40 -23.41 -6.63
CA ALA A 31 13.82 -22.15 -6.14
C ALA A 31 14.85 -20.99 -6.14
N SER A 32 16.12 -21.29 -5.88
CA SER A 32 17.24 -20.33 -5.91
C SER A 32 17.44 -19.68 -7.29
N ASP A 33 17.34 -20.45 -8.36
CA ASP A 33 17.64 -19.97 -9.71
C ASP A 33 16.53 -19.07 -10.28
N ASN A 34 15.27 -19.27 -9.86
CA ASN A 34 14.14 -18.39 -10.21
C ASN A 34 14.13 -17.08 -9.41
N LEU A 35 14.80 -17.04 -8.25
CA LEU A 35 14.86 -15.86 -7.38
C LEU A 35 15.72 -14.74 -7.97
N PHE A 36 16.86 -15.10 -8.56
CA PHE A 36 17.77 -14.14 -9.20
C PHE A 36 17.21 -13.57 -10.51
N ASP A 37 16.44 -14.36 -11.27
CA ASP A 37 15.74 -13.86 -12.46
C ASP A 37 14.62 -12.88 -12.08
N SER A 38 13.83 -13.15 -11.05
CA SER A 38 12.74 -12.25 -10.61
C SER A 38 13.25 -10.94 -9.97
N LEU A 39 14.29 -11.01 -9.14
CA LEU A 39 14.90 -9.80 -8.54
C LEU A 39 15.63 -8.97 -9.59
N SER A 40 16.32 -9.61 -10.54
CA SER A 40 16.98 -8.87 -11.62
C SER A 40 15.97 -8.21 -12.56
N GLU A 41 14.85 -8.86 -12.90
CA GLU A 41 13.77 -8.24 -13.69
C GLU A 41 13.15 -7.04 -12.96
N THR A 42 12.88 -7.15 -11.66
CA THR A 42 12.28 -6.07 -10.87
C THR A 42 13.25 -4.90 -10.72
N LEU A 43 14.54 -5.18 -10.48
CA LEU A 43 15.58 -4.17 -10.36
C LEU A 43 15.89 -3.51 -11.71
N ILE A 44 15.84 -4.27 -12.81
CA ILE A 44 15.91 -3.75 -14.18
C ILE A 44 14.71 -2.84 -14.45
N CYS A 45 13.49 -3.22 -14.07
CA CYS A 45 12.29 -2.37 -14.25
C CYS A 45 12.39 -1.06 -13.46
N VAL A 46 12.89 -1.11 -12.22
CA VAL A 46 13.10 0.08 -11.37
C VAL A 46 14.22 0.95 -11.93
N VAL A 47 15.35 0.38 -12.35
CA VAL A 47 16.46 1.12 -12.97
C VAL A 47 16.03 1.72 -14.30
N VAL A 48 15.31 0.99 -15.15
CA VAL A 48 14.74 1.50 -16.40
C VAL A 48 13.75 2.62 -16.11
N ALA A 49 12.86 2.49 -15.12
CA ALA A 49 11.95 3.58 -14.74
C ALA A 49 12.72 4.81 -14.24
N ILE A 50 13.77 4.64 -13.44
CA ILE A 50 14.62 5.75 -12.95
C ILE A 50 15.43 6.37 -14.09
N VAL A 51 15.96 5.57 -15.02
CA VAL A 51 16.73 6.04 -16.18
C VAL A 51 15.83 6.73 -17.19
N VAL A 52 14.65 6.20 -17.48
CA VAL A 52 13.63 6.86 -18.32
C VAL A 52 13.17 8.16 -17.67
N LEU A 53 12.95 8.17 -16.36
CA LEU A 53 12.63 9.39 -15.60
C LEU A 53 13.78 10.41 -15.68
N ARG A 54 15.02 9.98 -15.48
CA ARG A 54 16.22 10.83 -15.59
C ARG A 54 16.41 11.36 -17.02
N LEU A 55 16.28 10.51 -18.03
CA LEU A 55 16.45 10.85 -19.44
C LEU A 55 15.33 11.76 -19.92
N GLU A 56 14.10 11.59 -19.45
CA GLU A 56 13.00 12.49 -19.79
C GLU A 56 13.13 13.85 -19.08
N LEU A 57 13.68 13.88 -17.87
CA LEU A 57 14.06 15.11 -17.18
C LEU A 57 15.24 15.83 -17.89
N PHE A 58 16.23 15.08 -18.39
CA PHE A 58 17.35 15.63 -19.17
C PHE A 58 16.93 16.10 -20.57
N ARG A 59 16.12 15.30 -21.29
CA ARG A 59 15.62 15.65 -22.62
C ARG A 59 14.76 16.91 -22.61
N ARG A 60 13.98 17.14 -21.54
CA ARG A 60 13.16 18.33 -21.37
C ARG A 60 13.92 19.55 -20.84
N THR A 61 15.12 19.35 -20.28
CA THR A 61 16.03 20.46 -19.94
C THR A 61 16.85 20.91 -21.16
N ASP A 62 17.14 20.02 -22.10
CA ASP A 62 17.83 20.38 -23.36
C ASP A 62 16.89 20.88 -24.47
N ALA A 63 15.61 20.47 -24.48
CA ALA A 63 14.66 20.87 -25.53
C ALA A 63 14.05 22.28 -25.36
N GLY A 64 14.31 22.95 -24.24
CA GLY A 64 13.71 24.24 -23.88
C GLY A 64 14.73 25.33 -23.61
N THR A 65 15.10 26.07 -24.65
CA THR A 65 15.66 27.45 -24.59
C THR A 65 16.96 27.66 -23.81
N GLY A 66 18.07 27.80 -24.57
CA GLY A 66 19.06 28.87 -24.42
C GLY A 66 19.83 28.99 -23.10
N PRO A 67 21.18 28.92 -23.11
CA PRO A 67 22.00 29.11 -21.92
C PRO A 67 21.94 30.59 -21.47
N GLY A 68 21.05 30.92 -20.53
CA GLY A 68 20.79 32.30 -20.12
C GLY A 68 20.20 32.48 -18.72
N SER A 69 20.98 32.13 -17.70
CA SER A 69 21.09 32.80 -16.38
C SER A 69 19.88 33.02 -15.43
N GLY A 70 18.70 32.39 -15.61
CA GLY A 70 17.57 32.60 -14.67
C GLY A 70 17.10 31.40 -13.84
N TRP A 71 17.37 30.17 -14.28
CA TRP A 71 16.56 29.00 -13.88
C TRP A 71 16.85 28.38 -12.50
N GLY A 72 18.06 28.56 -11.95
CA GLY A 72 18.41 27.95 -10.66
C GLY A 72 17.63 28.49 -9.47
N ALA A 73 17.28 29.79 -9.49
CA ALA A 73 16.58 30.46 -8.39
C ALA A 73 15.11 30.03 -8.31
N ASP A 74 14.42 29.91 -9.45
CA ASP A 74 13.00 29.55 -9.52
C ASP A 74 12.76 28.08 -9.16
N TYR A 75 13.68 27.18 -9.53
CA TYR A 75 13.59 25.78 -9.15
C TYR A 75 13.78 25.61 -7.63
N ALA A 76 14.78 26.25 -7.05
CA ALA A 76 15.01 26.21 -5.60
C ALA A 76 13.82 26.78 -4.82
N GLN A 77 13.20 27.87 -5.30
CA GLN A 77 12.01 28.45 -4.69
C GLN A 77 10.78 27.53 -4.83
N SER A 78 10.63 26.83 -5.95
CA SER A 78 9.58 25.84 -6.17
C SER A 78 9.75 24.61 -5.28
N CYS A 79 10.97 24.06 -5.19
CA CYS A 79 11.28 22.99 -4.25
C CYS A 79 11.06 23.40 -2.80
N LYS A 80 11.42 24.64 -2.41
CA LYS A 80 11.16 25.16 -1.06
C LYS A 80 9.66 25.27 -0.76
N ARG A 81 8.84 25.70 -1.72
CA ARG A 81 7.37 25.71 -1.57
C ARG A 81 6.82 24.29 -1.45
N LEU A 82 7.24 23.37 -2.32
CA LEU A 82 6.86 21.95 -2.25
C LEU A 82 7.23 21.33 -0.91
N LEU A 83 8.44 21.57 -0.40
CA LEU A 83 8.90 21.05 0.89
C LEU A 83 8.12 21.66 2.06
N ARG A 84 7.81 22.96 2.01
CA ARG A 84 7.00 23.63 3.03
C ARG A 84 5.57 23.10 3.02
N ASP A 85 5.02 22.90 1.84
CA ASP A 85 3.65 22.41 1.67
C ASP A 85 3.55 20.94 2.07
N CYS A 86 4.57 20.12 1.82
CA CYS A 86 4.66 18.71 2.23
C CYS A 86 5.31 18.51 3.61
N ALA A 87 5.47 19.57 4.42
CA ALA A 87 6.17 19.50 5.70
C ALA A 87 5.56 18.48 6.68
N PRO A 88 4.24 18.46 6.95
CA PRO A 88 3.69 17.50 7.91
C PRO A 88 3.84 16.05 7.42
N GLU A 89 3.79 15.84 6.11
CA GLU A 89 4.00 14.53 5.51
C GLU A 89 5.45 14.07 5.56
N ALA A 90 6.39 14.97 5.27
CA ALA A 90 7.82 14.70 5.38
C ALA A 90 8.21 14.40 6.84
N VAL A 91 7.62 15.11 7.81
CA VAL A 91 7.80 14.83 9.24
C VAL A 91 7.22 13.47 9.61
N GLY A 92 6.01 13.14 9.15
CA GLY A 92 5.40 11.83 9.38
C GLY A 92 6.23 10.69 8.80
N LEU A 93 6.68 10.82 7.54
CA LEU A 93 7.55 9.85 6.89
C LEU A 93 8.89 9.71 7.62
N ALA A 94 9.53 10.84 7.96
CA ALA A 94 10.78 10.84 8.72
C ALA A 94 10.62 10.18 10.09
N ALA A 95 9.48 10.38 10.77
CA ALA A 95 9.18 9.71 12.03
C ALA A 95 9.00 8.19 11.84
N CYS A 96 8.30 7.74 10.79
CA CYS A 96 8.20 6.31 10.47
C CYS A 96 9.56 5.68 10.19
N LEU A 97 10.39 6.35 9.39
CA LEU A 97 11.74 5.89 9.05
C LEU A 97 12.68 5.92 10.27
N ALA A 98 12.60 6.96 11.11
CA ALA A 98 13.38 7.06 12.33
C ALA A 98 12.98 5.97 13.33
N LEU A 99 11.68 5.65 13.46
CA LEU A 99 11.23 4.54 14.29
C LEU A 99 11.76 3.20 13.76
N ALA A 100 11.63 2.96 12.45
CA ALA A 100 12.18 1.75 11.82
C ALA A 100 13.70 1.64 12.01
N ALA A 101 14.44 2.73 11.86
CA ALA A 101 15.88 2.78 12.07
C ALA A 101 16.26 2.58 13.55
N ALA A 102 15.53 3.18 14.48
CA ALA A 102 15.76 3.03 15.92
C ALA A 102 15.51 1.59 16.37
N LEU A 103 14.51 0.92 15.82
CA LEU A 103 14.24 -0.50 16.10
C LEU A 103 15.28 -1.41 15.47
N ARG A 104 15.72 -1.10 14.25
CA ARG A 104 16.89 -1.77 13.64
C ARG A 104 18.15 -1.62 14.50
N ALA A 105 18.38 -0.44 15.06
CA ALA A 105 19.55 -0.16 15.91
C ALA A 105 19.44 -0.81 17.29
N ARG A 106 18.23 -0.94 17.84
CA ARG A 106 18.00 -1.63 19.13
C ARG A 106 18.30 -3.12 19.07
N GLY A 107 18.36 -3.70 17.87
CA GLY A 107 18.53 -5.13 17.70
C GLY A 107 17.27 -5.89 18.14
N ASP A 108 17.35 -7.20 17.97
CA ASP A 108 16.24 -8.08 18.30
C ASP A 108 16.24 -8.35 19.81
N ILE A 109 15.14 -8.03 20.49
CA ILE A 109 15.02 -8.22 21.96
C ILE A 109 14.64 -9.67 22.26
N THR A 110 14.05 -10.38 21.30
CA THR A 110 13.76 -11.80 21.45
C THR A 110 15.03 -12.61 21.22
N THR A 111 15.48 -13.34 22.24
CA THR A 111 16.48 -14.39 22.05
C THR A 111 15.84 -15.48 21.19
N PRO A 112 16.25 -15.64 19.91
CA PRO A 112 15.66 -16.66 19.06
C PRO A 112 15.94 -18.03 19.69
N THR A 113 14.94 -18.91 19.67
CA THR A 113 15.11 -20.30 20.09
C THR A 113 16.10 -21.07 19.20
N ASP A 114 16.34 -20.56 17.99
CA ASP A 114 17.27 -21.09 16.99
C ASP A 114 18.03 -19.93 16.31
N GLU A 115 19.27 -19.70 16.72
CA GLU A 115 20.12 -18.62 16.19
C GLU A 115 20.49 -18.83 14.71
N GLU A 116 20.61 -20.07 14.25
CA GLU A 116 21.02 -20.39 12.88
C GLU A 116 19.89 -20.12 11.89
N ALA A 117 18.67 -20.59 12.21
CA ALA A 117 17.49 -20.28 11.41
C ALA A 117 17.25 -18.76 11.34
N TRP A 118 17.46 -18.05 12.45
CA TRP A 118 17.32 -16.59 12.50
C TRP A 118 18.36 -15.84 11.67
N ALA A 119 19.62 -16.31 11.70
CA ALA A 119 20.67 -15.75 10.85
C ALA A 119 20.33 -15.92 9.36
N HIS A 120 19.81 -17.09 8.98
CA HIS A 120 19.39 -17.34 7.60
C HIS A 120 18.23 -16.45 7.15
N ILE A 121 17.23 -16.23 8.01
CA ILE A 121 16.14 -15.28 7.74
C ILE A 121 16.71 -13.86 7.54
N LYS A 122 17.66 -13.41 8.37
CA LYS A 122 18.27 -12.09 8.21
C LYS A 122 19.06 -11.93 6.91
N GLU A 123 19.71 -12.98 6.44
CA GLU A 123 20.39 -12.98 5.14
C GLU A 123 19.41 -12.81 3.97
N GLN A 124 18.22 -13.39 4.07
CA GLN A 124 17.18 -13.27 3.04
C GLN A 124 16.52 -11.88 3.02
N TRP A 125 16.55 -11.12 4.13
CA TRP A 125 15.87 -9.82 4.27
C TRP A 125 16.82 -8.66 4.66
N PRO A 126 17.87 -8.36 3.86
CA PRO A 126 18.95 -7.44 4.24
C PRO A 126 18.50 -5.98 4.44
N LEU A 127 17.42 -5.59 3.76
CA LEU A 127 16.90 -4.22 3.84
C LEU A 127 16.17 -3.95 5.16
N LEU A 128 15.49 -4.93 5.76
CA LEU A 128 14.49 -4.67 6.81
C LEU A 128 14.43 -5.68 7.98
N ILE A 129 15.47 -6.50 8.19
CA ILE A 129 15.61 -7.50 9.27
C ILE A 129 14.57 -8.64 9.19
N THR A 130 13.27 -8.35 9.14
CA THR A 130 12.19 -9.34 9.04
C THR A 130 11.11 -8.89 8.06
N ALA A 131 10.42 -9.85 7.46
CA ALA A 131 9.31 -9.60 6.54
C ALA A 131 8.17 -8.79 7.21
N ASP A 132 7.91 -9.03 8.50
CA ASP A 132 6.86 -8.35 9.27
C ASP A 132 7.06 -6.84 9.42
N THR A 133 8.31 -6.37 9.42
CA THR A 133 8.58 -4.92 9.48
C THR A 133 8.07 -4.18 8.25
N LEU A 134 8.01 -4.83 7.08
CA LEU A 134 7.48 -4.25 5.84
C LEU A 134 6.00 -3.93 6.00
N LEU A 135 5.23 -4.92 6.46
CA LEU A 135 3.79 -4.77 6.68
C LEU A 135 3.50 -3.78 7.81
N SER A 136 4.32 -3.77 8.86
CA SER A 136 4.18 -2.77 9.92
C SER A 136 4.48 -1.35 9.43
N LEU A 137 5.52 -1.17 8.62
CA LEU A 137 5.85 0.12 8.02
C LEU A 137 4.73 0.57 7.07
N GLN A 138 4.17 -0.34 6.29
CA GLN A 138 3.02 -0.07 5.43
C GLN A 138 1.80 0.43 6.24
N ALA A 139 1.47 -0.22 7.36
CA ALA A 139 0.37 0.22 8.23
C ALA A 139 0.61 1.64 8.80
N MET A 140 1.83 1.93 9.24
CA MET A 140 2.21 3.26 9.74
C MET A 140 2.16 4.33 8.63
N LEU A 141 2.70 4.03 7.45
CA LEU A 141 2.66 4.93 6.31
C LEU A 141 1.21 5.23 5.90
N ARG A 142 0.32 4.22 5.96
CA ARG A 142 -1.10 4.40 5.65
C ARG A 142 -1.74 5.44 6.57
N LEU A 143 -1.41 5.42 7.85
CA LEU A 143 -1.86 6.43 8.82
C LEU A 143 -1.37 7.83 8.45
N VAL A 144 -0.10 7.98 8.06
CA VAL A 144 0.47 9.27 7.63
C VAL A 144 -0.24 9.80 6.38
N VAL A 145 -0.43 8.95 5.38
CA VAL A 145 -1.13 9.32 4.13
C VAL A 145 -2.57 9.74 4.41
N LEU A 146 -3.32 8.94 5.19
CA LEU A 146 -4.72 9.24 5.48
C LEU A 146 -4.87 10.49 6.36
N GLY A 147 -3.98 10.68 7.33
CA GLY A 147 -3.94 11.91 8.14
C GLY A 147 -3.73 13.14 7.27
N SER A 148 -2.75 13.09 6.35
CA SER A 148 -2.52 14.15 5.35
C SER A 148 -3.76 14.42 4.50
N VAL A 149 -4.37 13.37 3.96
CA VAL A 149 -5.55 13.47 3.11
C VAL A 149 -6.72 14.12 3.85
N VAL A 150 -7.01 13.70 5.10
CA VAL A 150 -8.10 14.28 5.89
C VAL A 150 -7.85 15.75 6.23
N MET A 151 -6.63 16.11 6.65
CA MET A 151 -6.29 17.51 6.95
C MET A 151 -6.49 18.42 5.74
N ARG A 152 -6.35 17.89 4.53
CA ARG A 152 -6.44 18.64 3.28
C ARG A 152 -7.80 18.55 2.59
N ALA A 153 -8.59 17.52 2.87
CA ALA A 153 -9.95 17.40 2.36
C ALA A 153 -10.82 18.62 2.73
N GLY A 154 -10.52 19.29 3.85
CA GLY A 154 -11.16 20.54 4.27
C GLY A 154 -10.94 21.73 3.32
N SER A 155 -9.97 21.67 2.39
CA SER A 155 -9.70 22.76 1.44
C SER A 155 -10.59 22.73 0.19
N GLY A 156 -11.57 21.81 0.11
CA GLY A 156 -12.55 21.73 -0.98
C GLY A 156 -11.99 21.23 -2.33
N GLY A 157 -10.76 20.73 -2.36
CA GLY A 157 -10.15 20.15 -3.56
C GLY A 157 -10.58 18.69 -3.77
N PRO A 158 -10.61 18.21 -5.03
CA PRO A 158 -10.84 16.80 -5.30
C PRO A 158 -9.71 15.97 -4.72
N VAL A 159 -10.07 14.92 -3.99
CA VAL A 159 -9.14 13.98 -3.37
C VAL A 159 -9.35 12.62 -4.03
N PRO A 160 -8.38 12.07 -4.79
CA PRO A 160 -8.55 10.79 -5.48
C PRO A 160 -8.87 9.61 -4.53
N LEU A 161 -8.44 9.72 -3.27
CA LEU A 161 -8.69 8.72 -2.23
C LEU A 161 -10.09 8.84 -1.57
N ALA A 162 -10.90 9.85 -1.89
CA ALA A 162 -12.21 10.04 -1.25
C ALA A 162 -13.28 9.04 -1.74
N ASP A 163 -14.48 9.10 -1.13
CA ASP A 163 -15.70 8.38 -1.49
C ASP A 163 -15.52 6.86 -1.66
N GLU A 164 -15.69 6.29 -2.86
CA GLU A 164 -15.71 4.83 -3.09
C GLU A 164 -14.37 4.19 -2.73
N ALA A 165 -13.24 4.82 -3.08
CA ALA A 165 -11.92 4.28 -2.76
C ALA A 165 -11.70 4.21 -1.24
N ALA A 166 -12.07 5.27 -0.52
CA ALA A 166 -12.05 5.30 0.94
C ALA A 166 -13.02 4.28 1.57
N ALA A 167 -14.21 4.09 0.99
CA ALA A 167 -15.20 3.13 1.48
C ALA A 167 -14.69 1.68 1.34
N LEU A 168 -14.04 1.34 0.23
CA LEU A 168 -13.42 0.03 0.02
C LEU A 168 -12.22 -0.17 0.96
N TRP A 169 -11.36 0.84 1.14
CA TRP A 169 -10.30 0.80 2.14
C TRP A 169 -10.82 0.68 3.57
N PHE A 170 -11.94 1.33 3.90
CA PHE A 170 -12.59 1.18 5.19
C PHE A 170 -13.04 -0.26 5.42
N ALA A 171 -13.68 -0.89 4.43
CA ALA A 171 -14.08 -2.29 4.51
C ALA A 171 -12.87 -3.24 4.69
N GLY A 172 -11.78 -3.00 3.95
CA GLY A 172 -10.52 -3.74 4.11
C GLY A 172 -9.90 -3.56 5.49
N GLY A 173 -9.84 -2.33 6.00
CA GLY A 173 -9.36 -2.04 7.35
C GLY A 173 -10.23 -2.69 8.43
N LEU A 174 -11.56 -2.66 8.28
CA LEU A 174 -12.49 -3.31 9.21
C LEU A 174 -12.27 -4.83 9.22
N ALA A 175 -12.05 -5.44 8.06
CA ALA A 175 -11.71 -6.85 7.96
C ALA A 175 -10.39 -7.17 8.68
N ARG A 176 -9.31 -6.38 8.50
CA ARG A 176 -8.04 -6.59 9.23
C ARG A 176 -8.22 -6.46 10.74
N VAL A 177 -8.90 -5.41 11.20
CA VAL A 177 -9.15 -5.21 12.63
C VAL A 177 -9.97 -6.37 13.19
N ALA A 178 -10.98 -6.84 12.46
CA ALA A 178 -11.76 -8.02 12.86
C ALA A 178 -10.89 -9.29 12.95
N VAL A 179 -9.99 -9.52 11.99
CA VAL A 179 -9.02 -10.64 12.04
C VAL A 179 -8.20 -10.59 13.33
N LEU A 180 -7.69 -9.42 13.71
CA LEU A 180 -6.90 -9.24 14.93
C LEU A 180 -7.71 -9.53 16.21
N PHE A 181 -9.02 -9.31 16.19
CA PHE A 181 -9.90 -9.70 17.31
C PHE A 181 -10.20 -11.20 17.34
N PHE A 182 -10.25 -11.86 16.19
CA PHE A 182 -10.60 -13.29 16.11
C PHE A 182 -9.40 -14.22 16.27
N SER A 183 -8.19 -13.79 15.91
CA SER A 183 -7.00 -14.62 15.99
C SER A 183 -5.74 -13.79 16.16
N THR A 184 -4.92 -14.16 17.14
CA THR A 184 -3.59 -13.58 17.33
C THR A 184 -2.56 -14.11 16.34
N VAL A 185 -2.87 -15.18 15.59
CA VAL A 185 -1.97 -15.78 14.59
C VAL A 185 -1.65 -14.82 13.45
N TYR A 186 -2.54 -13.86 13.19
CA TYR A 186 -2.35 -12.82 12.18
C TYR A 186 -1.68 -11.55 12.74
N MET A 187 -1.27 -11.54 14.01
CA MET A 187 -0.42 -10.47 14.52
C MET A 187 0.97 -10.61 13.93
N LEU A 188 1.57 -9.47 13.59
CA LEU A 188 2.94 -9.41 13.09
C LEU A 188 3.92 -9.69 14.23
N ASP A 189 4.75 -10.71 14.08
CA ASP A 189 5.74 -11.16 15.07
C ASP A 189 7.13 -10.54 14.80
N GLY A 190 7.14 -9.29 14.34
CA GLY A 190 8.35 -8.53 14.05
C GLY A 190 8.90 -7.73 15.23
N PRO A 191 10.08 -7.09 15.09
CA PRO A 191 10.69 -6.24 16.12
C PRO A 191 9.86 -4.99 16.48
N LEU A 192 8.92 -4.61 15.61
CA LEU A 192 7.91 -3.58 15.87
C LEU A 192 6.79 -4.06 16.81
N GLY A 193 6.68 -5.38 17.00
CA GLY A 193 5.56 -6.06 17.64
C GLY A 193 4.27 -5.96 16.83
N GLY A 194 3.30 -6.81 17.14
CA GLY A 194 1.99 -6.77 16.48
C GLY A 194 1.09 -5.61 16.94
N TYR A 195 1.36 -5.00 18.10
CA TYR A 195 0.50 -3.97 18.68
C TYR A 195 0.58 -2.61 17.99
N VAL A 196 1.77 -2.18 17.57
CA VAL A 196 1.97 -0.91 16.88
C VAL A 196 1.19 -0.86 15.54
N PRO A 197 1.38 -1.83 14.62
CA PRO A 197 0.62 -1.84 13.38
C PRO A 197 -0.88 -2.04 13.63
N ALA A 198 -1.28 -2.85 14.62
CA ALA A 198 -2.68 -2.99 15.01
C ALA A 198 -3.30 -1.65 15.46
N ALA A 199 -2.58 -0.87 16.28
CA ALA A 199 -3.03 0.45 16.72
C ALA A 199 -3.15 1.43 15.54
N CYS A 200 -2.21 1.38 14.59
CA CYS A 200 -2.29 2.15 13.35
C CYS A 200 -3.52 1.76 12.51
N GLU A 201 -3.80 0.47 12.35
CA GLU A 201 -4.97 -0.03 11.62
C GLU A 201 -6.29 0.43 12.27
N VAL A 202 -6.38 0.41 13.61
CA VAL A 202 -7.54 0.94 14.32
C VAL A 202 -7.66 2.46 14.14
N ALA A 203 -6.54 3.18 14.22
CA ALA A 203 -6.51 4.63 14.09
C ALA A 203 -6.90 5.13 12.69
N VAL A 204 -6.67 4.36 11.63
CA VAL A 204 -7.07 4.76 10.27
C VAL A 204 -8.56 4.59 9.98
N LEU A 205 -9.27 3.71 10.69
CA LEU A 205 -10.71 3.48 10.47
C LEU A 205 -11.57 4.76 10.55
N PRO A 206 -11.48 5.60 11.60
CA PRO A 206 -12.27 6.83 11.66
C PRO A 206 -11.92 7.80 10.53
N LEU A 207 -10.65 7.87 10.11
CA LEU A 207 -10.22 8.71 8.99
C LEU A 207 -10.86 8.24 7.67
N LEU A 208 -10.82 6.93 7.42
CA LEU A 208 -11.44 6.32 6.25
C LEU A 208 -12.96 6.48 6.26
N LEU A 209 -13.61 6.36 7.42
CA LEU A 209 -15.03 6.59 7.55
C LEU A 209 -15.41 8.04 7.20
N VAL A 210 -14.63 9.02 7.67
CA VAL A 210 -14.86 10.43 7.33
C VAL A 210 -14.74 10.68 5.81
N LEU A 211 -13.75 10.05 5.17
CA LEU A 211 -13.52 10.18 3.72
C LEU A 211 -14.52 9.39 2.87
N GLY A 212 -15.02 8.26 3.35
CA GLY A 212 -15.88 7.33 2.60
C GLY A 212 -17.37 7.41 2.92
N ARG A 213 -17.78 8.10 4.00
CA ARG A 213 -19.18 8.13 4.47
C ARG A 213 -20.17 8.55 3.37
N SER A 214 -19.80 9.53 2.54
CA SER A 214 -20.64 10.01 1.43
C SER A 214 -21.03 8.87 0.50
N SER A 215 -20.06 8.06 0.09
CA SER A 215 -20.26 6.92 -0.81
C SER A 215 -21.07 5.81 -0.15
N ILE A 216 -20.72 5.46 1.09
CA ILE A 216 -21.39 4.39 1.86
C ILE A 216 -22.89 4.68 2.00
N PHE A 217 -23.25 5.91 2.37
CA PHE A 217 -24.65 6.29 2.58
C PHE A 217 -25.39 6.61 1.28
N ARG A 218 -24.69 7.02 0.23
CA ARG A 218 -25.31 7.32 -1.08
C ARG A 218 -25.71 6.05 -1.83
N ALA A 219 -24.89 5.00 -1.75
CA ALA A 219 -25.13 3.74 -2.47
C ALA A 219 -24.93 2.51 -1.56
N PRO A 220 -25.75 2.35 -0.51
CA PRO A 220 -25.56 1.30 0.49
C PRO A 220 -25.73 -0.10 -0.10
N VAL A 221 -26.66 -0.27 -1.05
CA VAL A 221 -26.88 -1.55 -1.74
C VAL A 221 -25.64 -1.95 -2.54
N VAL A 222 -25.08 -1.04 -3.33
CA VAL A 222 -23.85 -1.32 -4.13
C VAL A 222 -22.69 -1.65 -3.20
N THR A 223 -22.50 -0.87 -2.14
CA THR A 223 -21.44 -1.09 -1.14
C THR A 223 -21.59 -2.46 -0.48
N ALA A 224 -22.81 -2.82 -0.07
CA ALA A 224 -23.11 -4.13 0.53
C ALA A 224 -22.89 -5.27 -0.47
N THR A 225 -23.31 -5.12 -1.72
CA THR A 225 -23.08 -6.13 -2.77
C THR A 225 -21.60 -6.35 -3.02
N VAL A 226 -20.81 -5.28 -3.15
CA VAL A 226 -19.36 -5.39 -3.32
C VAL A 226 -18.73 -6.07 -2.10
N ALA A 227 -19.11 -5.66 -0.88
CA ALA A 227 -18.59 -6.24 0.34
C ALA A 227 -18.90 -7.75 0.46
N LEU A 228 -20.14 -8.15 0.21
CA LEU A 228 -20.56 -9.55 0.22
C LEU A 228 -19.85 -10.36 -0.87
N SER A 229 -19.66 -9.80 -2.06
CA SER A 229 -18.94 -10.46 -3.16
C SER A 229 -17.47 -10.69 -2.81
N THR A 230 -16.82 -9.69 -2.22
CA THR A 230 -15.43 -9.79 -1.74
C THR A 230 -15.28 -10.82 -0.63
N LEU A 231 -16.22 -10.85 0.33
CA LEU A 231 -16.24 -11.87 1.38
C LEU A 231 -16.48 -13.28 0.83
N ALA A 232 -17.38 -13.43 -0.14
CA ALA A 232 -17.61 -14.71 -0.81
C ALA A 232 -16.37 -15.19 -1.59
N LEU A 233 -15.65 -14.27 -2.24
CA LEU A 233 -14.37 -14.57 -2.90
C LEU A 233 -13.31 -15.01 -1.88
N GLY A 234 -13.21 -14.30 -0.75
CA GLY A 234 -12.34 -14.65 0.37
C GLY A 234 -12.65 -16.04 0.92
N TYR A 235 -13.93 -16.36 1.10
CA TYR A 235 -14.37 -17.66 1.64
C TYR A 235 -14.03 -18.82 0.72
N ARG A 236 -14.13 -18.60 -0.60
CA ARG A 236 -13.81 -19.62 -1.62
C ARG A 236 -12.31 -19.87 -1.78
N ASN A 237 -11.47 -18.90 -1.42
CA ASN A 237 -10.02 -18.98 -1.59
C ASN A 237 -9.26 -18.87 -0.26
N ARG A 238 -9.86 -19.21 0.89
CA ARG A 238 -9.29 -18.92 2.21
C ARG A 238 -7.95 -19.64 2.49
N LEU A 239 -7.09 -18.98 3.28
CA LEU A 239 -5.96 -19.62 3.95
C LEU A 239 -6.43 -20.54 5.09
N SER A 240 -5.51 -21.29 5.68
CA SER A 240 -5.73 -22.10 6.88
C SER A 240 -4.69 -21.77 7.97
N LEU A 241 -4.27 -20.50 8.05
CA LEU A 241 -3.22 -20.07 8.98
C LEU A 241 -3.69 -20.14 10.44
N ALA A 242 -4.91 -19.66 10.72
CA ALA A 242 -5.48 -19.73 12.07
C ALA A 242 -6.22 -21.05 12.35
N GLY A 243 -6.33 -21.94 11.35
CA GLY A 243 -7.16 -23.15 11.43
C GLY A 243 -8.66 -22.86 11.56
N ALA A 244 -9.09 -21.63 11.29
CA ALA A 244 -10.46 -21.17 11.51
C ALA A 244 -10.96 -20.37 10.30
N ALA A 245 -12.06 -20.81 9.70
CA ALA A 245 -12.52 -20.28 8.42
C ALA A 245 -12.82 -18.77 8.42
N VAL A 246 -13.27 -18.20 9.55
CA VAL A 246 -13.65 -16.78 9.65
C VAL A 246 -12.45 -15.83 9.54
N PRO A 247 -11.43 -15.89 10.43
CA PRO A 247 -10.26 -15.01 10.31
C PRO A 247 -9.52 -15.24 8.98
N ASP A 248 -9.44 -16.47 8.49
CA ASP A 248 -8.76 -16.75 7.23
C ASP A 248 -9.50 -16.14 6.01
N THR A 249 -10.84 -16.15 6.04
CA THR A 249 -11.67 -15.47 5.03
C THR A 249 -11.51 -13.96 5.09
N LEU A 250 -11.56 -13.39 6.30
CA LEU A 250 -11.47 -11.94 6.50
C LEU A 250 -10.09 -11.40 6.12
N PHE A 251 -9.03 -12.15 6.41
CA PHE A 251 -7.67 -11.79 6.00
C PHE A 251 -7.57 -11.66 4.48
N LEU A 252 -8.03 -12.67 3.74
CA LEU A 252 -8.01 -12.62 2.28
C LEU A 252 -8.93 -11.54 1.71
N ALA A 253 -10.13 -11.39 2.28
CA ALA A 253 -11.07 -10.36 1.88
C ALA A 253 -10.48 -8.96 2.03
N ALA A 254 -9.68 -8.70 3.09
CA ALA A 254 -9.01 -7.42 3.28
C ALA A 254 -8.09 -7.04 2.12
N HIS A 255 -7.30 -7.98 1.61
CA HIS A 255 -6.41 -7.75 0.45
C HIS A 255 -7.21 -7.56 -0.85
N CYS A 256 -8.32 -8.27 -1.03
CA CYS A 256 -9.22 -8.04 -2.15
C CYS A 256 -9.85 -6.63 -2.12
N PHE A 257 -10.26 -6.15 -0.93
CA PHE A 257 -10.74 -4.78 -0.77
C PHE A 257 -9.68 -3.74 -1.11
N ASP A 258 -8.42 -3.97 -0.71
CA ASP A 258 -7.31 -3.08 -1.06
C ASP A 258 -7.08 -2.99 -2.57
N ALA A 259 -7.12 -4.14 -3.27
CA ALA A 259 -6.97 -4.19 -4.72
C ALA A 259 -8.11 -3.43 -5.43
N LEU A 260 -9.35 -3.64 -4.99
CA LEU A 260 -10.51 -2.91 -5.52
C LEU A 260 -10.42 -1.40 -5.25
N ALA A 261 -9.98 -1.01 -4.06
CA ALA A 261 -9.77 0.40 -3.71
C ALA A 261 -8.67 1.04 -4.55
N ALA A 262 -7.59 0.32 -4.85
CA ALA A 262 -6.51 0.81 -5.70
C ALA A 262 -6.95 0.97 -7.16
N LEU A 263 -7.74 0.02 -7.68
CA LEU A 263 -8.35 0.16 -9.01
C LEU A 263 -9.32 1.35 -9.05
N THR A 264 -10.14 1.52 -8.03
CA THR A 264 -11.06 2.66 -7.91
C THR A 264 -10.29 3.99 -7.85
N TYR A 265 -9.16 4.01 -7.14
CA TYR A 265 -8.25 5.16 -7.08
C TYR A 265 -7.65 5.49 -8.46
N LEU A 266 -7.19 4.48 -9.21
CA LEU A 266 -6.70 4.67 -10.58
C LEU A 266 -7.80 5.18 -11.51
N LEU A 267 -8.98 4.57 -11.48
CA LEU A 267 -10.13 4.99 -12.29
C LEU A 267 -10.53 6.43 -11.98
N ARG A 268 -10.56 6.82 -10.70
CA ARG A 268 -10.78 8.22 -10.32
C ARG A 268 -9.70 9.14 -10.89
N THR A 269 -8.44 8.74 -10.82
CA THR A 269 -7.33 9.53 -11.39
C THR A 269 -7.51 9.70 -12.91
N LEU A 270 -8.00 8.69 -13.62
CA LEU A 270 -8.29 8.74 -15.05
C LEU A 270 -9.53 9.58 -15.40
N LEU A 271 -10.56 9.54 -14.56
CA LEU A 271 -11.87 10.15 -14.80
C LEU A 271 -12.04 11.55 -14.19
N ILE A 272 -11.05 12.06 -13.46
CA ILE A 272 -11.03 13.48 -13.07
C ILE A 272 -10.81 14.27 -14.36
N GLU A 273 -11.92 14.52 -15.06
CA GLU A 273 -11.95 15.29 -16.29
C GLU A 273 -11.42 16.69 -16.03
N ASP A 274 -10.68 17.19 -17.03
CA ASP A 274 -10.32 18.57 -17.25
C ASP A 274 -11.58 19.46 -17.25
N GLY A 275 -12.09 19.78 -16.07
CA GLY A 275 -13.11 20.82 -15.95
C GLY A 275 -12.59 22.11 -16.61
N PRO A 276 -13.43 22.90 -17.29
CA PRO A 276 -13.02 24.07 -18.10
C PRO A 276 -12.42 25.24 -17.29
N GLY A 277 -12.07 25.03 -16.03
CA GLY A 277 -11.43 26.02 -15.17
C GLY A 277 -9.91 25.86 -15.12
N PRO A 278 -9.16 26.92 -14.77
CA PRO A 278 -7.72 26.83 -14.55
C PRO A 278 -7.43 25.75 -13.50
N ARG A 279 -6.80 24.65 -13.94
CA ARG A 279 -6.38 23.52 -13.09
C ARG A 279 -5.49 24.03 -11.96
N LYS A 280 -6.05 24.21 -10.77
CA LYS A 280 -5.26 24.34 -9.55
C LYS A 280 -4.75 22.95 -9.22
N VAL A 281 -3.55 22.62 -9.70
CA VAL A 281 -2.86 21.38 -9.32
C VAL A 281 -2.59 21.45 -7.81
N HIS A 282 -3.38 20.72 -7.03
CA HIS A 282 -3.17 20.64 -5.59
C HIS A 282 -1.92 19.79 -5.31
N ILE A 283 -0.89 20.41 -4.73
CA ILE A 283 0.41 19.76 -4.42
C ILE A 283 0.22 18.46 -3.63
N SER A 284 -0.78 18.44 -2.74
CA SER A 284 -1.16 17.30 -1.90
C SER A 284 -1.58 16.05 -2.64
N VAL A 285 -2.19 16.21 -3.82
CA VAL A 285 -2.56 15.08 -4.68
C VAL A 285 -1.27 14.35 -5.09
N GLY A 286 -0.19 15.08 -5.37
CA GLY A 286 1.10 14.49 -5.72
C GLY A 286 1.72 13.65 -4.62
N PHE A 287 1.67 14.09 -3.36
CA PHE A 287 2.27 13.32 -2.27
C PHE A 287 1.62 11.94 -2.13
N THR A 288 0.28 11.89 -2.15
CA THR A 288 -0.46 10.63 -2.12
C THR A 288 -0.11 9.76 -3.32
N HIS A 289 -0.05 10.33 -4.53
CA HIS A 289 0.37 9.58 -5.72
C HIS A 289 1.77 8.97 -5.62
N PHE A 290 2.70 9.58 -4.86
CA PHE A 290 4.03 9.01 -4.65
C PHE A 290 4.08 7.97 -3.51
N LEU A 291 3.39 8.20 -2.39
CA LEU A 291 3.45 7.28 -1.26
C LEU A 291 2.63 6.01 -1.46
N MET A 292 1.51 6.07 -2.18
CA MET A 292 0.64 4.90 -2.35
C MET A 292 1.32 3.74 -3.11
N PRO A 293 2.08 3.98 -4.20
CA PRO A 293 2.90 2.93 -4.82
C PRO A 293 3.95 2.36 -3.89
N ILE A 294 4.61 3.21 -3.08
CA ILE A 294 5.61 2.74 -2.10
C ILE A 294 4.95 1.83 -1.07
N GLN A 295 3.80 2.22 -0.52
CA GLN A 295 3.06 1.39 0.43
C GLN A 295 2.66 0.04 -0.18
N ALA A 296 2.12 0.07 -1.40
CA ALA A 296 1.73 -1.16 -2.08
C ALA A 296 2.93 -2.02 -2.44
N SER A 297 4.07 -1.44 -2.83
CA SER A 297 5.27 -2.22 -3.15
C SER A 297 5.83 -2.97 -1.94
N LEU A 298 5.69 -2.43 -0.72
CA LEU A 298 6.07 -3.17 0.49
C LEU A 298 5.22 -4.44 0.66
N SER A 299 3.91 -4.31 0.48
CA SER A 299 2.96 -5.43 0.54
C SER A 299 3.24 -6.45 -0.57
N THR A 300 3.38 -5.98 -1.81
CA THR A 300 3.65 -6.83 -2.98
C THR A 300 4.96 -7.58 -2.82
N TYR A 301 6.01 -6.90 -2.38
CA TYR A 301 7.29 -7.54 -2.12
C TYR A 301 7.18 -8.61 -1.03
N TYR A 302 6.48 -8.32 0.08
CA TYR A 302 6.21 -9.30 1.11
C TYR A 302 5.50 -10.55 0.56
N PHE A 303 4.38 -10.40 -0.16
CA PHE A 303 3.61 -11.56 -0.61
C PHE A 303 4.23 -12.33 -1.78
N LEU A 304 5.07 -11.69 -2.59
CA LEU A 304 5.81 -12.38 -3.66
C LEU A 304 7.03 -13.12 -3.11
N GLN A 305 7.70 -12.58 -2.09
CA GLN A 305 8.97 -13.12 -1.60
C GLN A 305 8.82 -14.01 -0.37
N ALA A 306 7.91 -13.69 0.55
CA ALA A 306 7.74 -14.40 1.82
C ALA A 306 6.71 -15.54 1.75
N PHE A 307 5.82 -15.50 0.76
CA PHE A 307 4.64 -16.39 0.69
C PHE A 307 4.79 -17.37 -0.46
N ASP A 308 5.67 -18.35 -0.28
CA ASP A 308 5.67 -19.56 -1.12
C ASP A 308 4.40 -20.36 -0.87
N ALA A 309 3.92 -21.04 -1.91
CA ALA A 309 2.71 -21.85 -1.82
C ALA A 309 2.97 -23.09 -0.95
N VAL A 310 2.56 -23.02 0.32
CA VAL A 310 2.63 -24.11 1.29
C VAL A 310 1.27 -24.83 1.31
N PRO A 311 1.16 -26.08 0.82
CA PRO A 311 -0.12 -26.79 0.72
C PRO A 311 -0.88 -26.90 2.04
N GLU A 312 -0.17 -27.00 3.17
CA GLU A 312 -0.73 -27.10 4.51
C GLU A 312 -1.49 -25.84 4.94
N LEU A 313 -1.16 -24.69 4.36
CA LEU A 313 -1.80 -23.41 4.65
C LEU A 313 -2.98 -23.12 3.70
N VAL A 314 -3.29 -24.02 2.77
CA VAL A 314 -4.44 -23.87 1.87
C VAL A 314 -5.71 -24.38 2.55
N GLY A 315 -6.59 -23.46 2.94
CA GLY A 315 -7.89 -23.82 3.54
C GLY A 315 -8.97 -24.14 2.50
N ALA A 316 -8.99 -23.41 1.38
CA ALA A 316 -9.80 -23.69 0.19
C ALA A 316 -9.29 -22.88 -1.02
N GLY A 317 -9.49 -23.38 -2.24
CA GLY A 317 -9.22 -22.62 -3.47
C GLY A 317 -7.75 -22.30 -3.68
N LEU A 318 -7.47 -21.07 -4.14
CA LEU A 318 -6.14 -20.58 -4.54
C LEU A 318 -5.75 -19.31 -3.74
N PRO A 319 -5.57 -19.39 -2.40
CA PRO A 319 -5.32 -18.24 -1.54
C PRO A 319 -4.06 -17.46 -1.94
N PHE A 320 -2.98 -18.19 -2.23
CA PHE A 320 -1.67 -17.61 -2.50
C PHE A 320 -1.68 -16.78 -3.77
N GLU A 321 -2.29 -17.32 -4.83
CA GLU A 321 -2.45 -16.66 -6.12
C GLU A 321 -3.32 -15.41 -5.99
N VAL A 322 -4.42 -15.48 -5.22
CA VAL A 322 -5.28 -14.31 -4.96
C VAL A 322 -4.52 -13.22 -4.21
N LEU A 323 -3.70 -13.56 -3.22
CA LEU A 323 -2.86 -12.60 -2.50
C LEU A 323 -1.81 -11.97 -3.41
N GLN A 324 -1.05 -12.78 -4.14
CA GLN A 324 0.03 -12.30 -5.01
C GLN A 324 -0.51 -11.43 -6.14
N ILE A 325 -1.56 -11.88 -6.84
CA ILE A 325 -2.21 -11.11 -7.91
C ILE A 325 -2.85 -9.84 -7.33
N GLY A 326 -3.58 -9.95 -6.21
CA GLY A 326 -4.25 -8.81 -5.58
C GLY A 326 -3.28 -7.69 -5.20
N ASN A 327 -2.17 -8.03 -4.53
CA ASN A 327 -1.15 -7.05 -4.17
C ASN A 327 -0.39 -6.52 -5.40
N THR A 328 -0.16 -7.34 -6.44
CA THR A 328 0.48 -6.87 -7.68
C THR A 328 -0.42 -5.90 -8.44
N VAL A 329 -1.72 -6.19 -8.54
CA VAL A 329 -2.73 -5.30 -9.13
C VAL A 329 -2.83 -4.00 -8.32
N GLN A 330 -2.83 -4.09 -6.99
CA GLN A 330 -2.81 -2.92 -6.11
C GLN A 330 -1.62 -2.00 -6.41
N PHE A 331 -0.41 -2.57 -6.47
CA PHE A 331 0.80 -1.83 -6.80
C PHE A 331 0.74 -1.20 -8.20
N GLY A 332 0.37 -2.00 -9.21
CA GLY A 332 0.25 -1.53 -10.59
C GLY A 332 -0.76 -0.39 -10.73
N ALA A 333 -1.89 -0.47 -10.02
CA ALA A 333 -2.92 0.57 -10.05
C ALA A 333 -2.43 1.90 -9.44
N TYR A 334 -1.76 1.85 -8.29
CA TYR A 334 -1.20 3.08 -7.71
C TYR A 334 -0.03 3.62 -8.53
N LEU A 335 0.83 2.76 -9.07
CA LEU A 335 1.93 3.19 -9.94
C LEU A 335 1.40 3.86 -11.21
N GLY A 336 0.35 3.30 -11.82
CA GLY A 336 -0.33 3.92 -12.96
C GLY A 336 -0.90 5.30 -12.61
N ALA A 337 -1.56 5.44 -11.46
CA ALA A 337 -2.08 6.72 -10.99
C ALA A 337 -0.94 7.74 -10.75
N ALA A 338 0.20 7.29 -10.23
CA ALA A 338 1.39 8.12 -10.03
C ALA A 338 1.99 8.60 -11.36
N ALA A 339 2.08 7.70 -12.34
CA ALA A 339 2.57 8.02 -13.68
C ALA A 339 1.69 9.04 -14.39
N LEU A 340 0.36 8.90 -14.29
CA LEU A 340 -0.60 9.87 -14.84
C LEU A 340 -0.44 11.24 -14.17
N ALA A 341 -0.41 11.28 -12.83
CA ALA A 341 -0.23 12.53 -12.10
C ALA A 341 1.11 13.21 -12.44
N LEU A 342 2.17 12.44 -12.68
CA LEU A 342 3.45 12.98 -13.13
C LEU A 342 3.36 13.50 -14.57
N ALA A 343 2.73 12.75 -15.47
CA ALA A 343 2.55 13.14 -16.87
C ALA A 343 1.75 14.45 -17.01
N GLU A 344 0.69 14.61 -16.21
CA GLU A 344 -0.09 15.85 -16.15
C GLU A 344 0.76 17.04 -15.68
N ARG A 345 1.56 16.85 -14.61
CA ARG A 345 2.45 17.90 -14.09
C ARG A 345 3.51 18.31 -15.10
N LEU A 346 4.03 17.36 -15.87
CA LEU A 346 5.05 17.61 -16.89
C LEU A 346 4.46 18.21 -18.18
N SER A 347 3.15 18.08 -18.40
CA SER A 347 2.45 18.62 -19.58
C SER A 347 1.80 19.97 -19.31
N ALA A 348 1.76 20.42 -18.05
CA ALA A 348 1.23 21.72 -17.70
C ALA A 348 2.06 22.83 -18.38
N PRO A 349 1.44 23.73 -19.16
CA PRO A 349 2.15 24.83 -19.80
C PRO A 349 2.82 25.69 -18.73
N ALA A 350 4.00 26.24 -19.06
CA ALA A 350 4.66 27.20 -18.20
C ALA A 350 3.65 28.32 -17.85
N PRO A 351 3.62 28.77 -16.57
CA PRO A 351 2.72 29.84 -16.19
C PRO A 351 2.93 31.02 -17.14
N ALA A 352 1.86 31.45 -17.80
CA ALA A 352 1.93 32.60 -18.70
C ALA A 352 2.60 33.75 -17.94
N PRO A 353 3.58 34.46 -18.56
CA PRO A 353 4.21 35.59 -17.91
C PRO A 353 3.12 36.53 -17.42
N LEU A 354 3.21 36.94 -16.15
CA LEU A 354 2.25 37.86 -15.57
C LEU A 354 2.10 39.04 -16.53
N PRO A 355 0.86 39.41 -16.92
CA PRO A 355 0.66 40.54 -17.83
C PRO A 355 1.41 41.72 -17.23
N ALA A 356 2.30 42.33 -18.03
CA ALA A 356 3.12 43.45 -17.60
C ALA A 356 2.23 44.42 -16.83
N ALA A 357 2.60 44.70 -15.58
CA ALA A 357 1.76 45.46 -14.66
C ALA A 357 1.21 46.68 -15.40
N ALA A 358 -0.12 46.75 -15.55
CA ALA A 358 -0.76 47.84 -16.26
C ALA A 358 -0.23 49.14 -15.64
N PRO A 359 0.19 50.12 -16.46
CA PRO A 359 0.78 51.36 -15.96
C PRO A 359 -0.16 51.95 -14.92
N VAL A 360 0.34 52.09 -13.69
CA VAL A 360 -0.43 52.66 -12.57
C VAL A 360 -0.90 54.04 -13.03
N PRO A 361 -2.22 54.30 -13.12
CA PRO A 361 -2.70 55.61 -13.54
C PRO A 361 -2.14 56.66 -12.58
N PRO A 362 -1.69 57.82 -13.08
CA PRO A 362 -1.15 58.88 -12.24
C PRO A 362 -2.21 59.21 -11.18
N ARG A 363 -1.83 59.11 -9.90
CA ARG A 363 -2.67 59.56 -8.79
C ARG A 363 -3.00 61.03 -9.05
N GLY A 364 -4.22 61.29 -9.49
CA GLY A 364 -4.76 62.64 -9.52
C GLY A 364 -4.63 63.21 -8.11
N LEU A 365 -3.93 64.33 -8.00
CA LEU A 365 -4.05 65.21 -6.85
C LEU A 365 -5.50 65.68 -6.79
N GLU A 366 -6.33 65.02 -5.99
CA GLU A 366 -7.55 65.63 -5.49
C GLU A 366 -7.10 66.73 -4.52
N LEU A 367 -7.33 67.97 -4.94
CA LEU A 367 -7.05 69.22 -4.24
C LEU A 367 -8.28 69.65 -3.44
#